data_AF-A0A6J6UU27-F1
#
_entry.id   AF-A0A6J6UU27-F1
#
_cell.length_a   1.000
_cell.length_b   1.000
_cell.length_c   1.000
_cell.angle_alpha   90.00
_cell.angle_beta   90.00
_cell.angle_gamma   90.00
#
_symmetry.space_group_name_H-M   'P 1'
#
loop_
_entity.id
_entity.type
_entity.pdbx_description
1 polymer ?
#
loop_
_entity_poly.entity_id
_entity_poly.type
_entity_poly.pdbx_seq_one_letter_code
_entity_poly.pdbx_strand_id
1 'polypeptide(L)'
;MARGIRYAADSGVRVINLSLGGSVESTSLTSAVQYAVDKGVLVVAASGNGFADAAPKWPAASDLTLAVTSTDINNNVGVFAQRGDYIDIAAPGVNILSTALGGYKALNGTSMSAAYISGAAALLFSAQPTITSAQVRDILLRTATDLGTAGRDTTFGVGLVNLPAAFAELFRLFPPSVTPTFISSGHIGDVAVGSTMTAAANVKMQWYRCVSQGAAATEKPADCVEIKNAVALNYQTTVRELRKFLRFSVLLPTGQFFSPTTVVESGVWAKAPSVAPGSRTSFNALIGTASKGTISIASLDKNCTVKPKVVVASTASTGCKLKISVKAAAPFPALGFTMLLPIN
;
A
#
# COMPACT_ATOMS: atom_id res chain seq x y z
N MET A 1 24.12 -27.32 2.24
CA MET A 1 23.14 -26.72 1.30
C MET A 1 21.71 -27.11 1.64
N ALA A 2 21.29 -28.38 1.52
CA ALA A 2 19.90 -28.81 1.75
C ALA A 2 19.29 -28.32 3.08
N ARG A 3 20.03 -28.45 4.20
CA ARG A 3 19.59 -27.91 5.51
C ARG A 3 19.35 -26.39 5.50
N GLY A 4 20.18 -25.63 4.78
CA GLY A 4 20.05 -24.18 4.67
C GLY A 4 18.83 -23.76 3.86
N ILE A 5 18.50 -24.49 2.80
CA ILE A 5 17.27 -24.27 2.01
C ILE A 5 16.04 -24.50 2.88
N ARG A 6 15.99 -25.63 3.62
CA ARG A 6 14.88 -25.93 4.52
C ARG A 6 14.74 -24.88 5.62
N TYR A 7 15.84 -24.53 6.28
CA TYR A 7 15.85 -23.46 7.28
C TYR A 7 15.31 -22.13 6.74
N ALA A 8 15.73 -21.73 5.53
CA ALA A 8 15.24 -20.50 4.91
C ALA A 8 13.74 -20.57 4.62
N ALA A 9 13.25 -21.69 4.07
CA ALA A 9 11.83 -21.91 3.82
C ALA A 9 11.00 -21.91 5.12
N ASP A 10 11.53 -22.49 6.20
CA ASP A 10 10.92 -22.47 7.54
C ASP A 10 10.88 -21.05 8.15
N SER A 11 11.81 -20.19 7.76
CA SER A 11 11.88 -18.80 8.22
C SER A 11 10.89 -17.87 7.51
N GLY A 12 10.05 -18.38 6.60
CA GLY A 12 9.02 -17.59 5.91
C GLY A 12 9.55 -16.67 4.81
N VAL A 13 10.74 -16.93 4.28
CA VAL A 13 11.27 -16.16 3.14
C VAL A 13 10.43 -16.40 1.88
N ARG A 14 10.33 -15.41 1.01
CA ARG A 14 9.59 -15.51 -0.26
C ARG A 14 10.49 -15.89 -1.45
N VAL A 15 11.79 -15.61 -1.35
CA VAL A 15 12.80 -15.93 -2.37
C VAL A 15 14.06 -16.48 -1.71
N ILE A 16 14.69 -17.48 -2.32
CA ILE A 16 16.02 -17.99 -1.93
C ILE A 16 16.97 -17.79 -3.10
N ASN A 17 18.07 -17.08 -2.86
CA ASN A 17 19.16 -16.92 -3.81
C ASN A 17 20.25 -17.98 -3.59
N LEU A 18 20.53 -18.79 -4.62
CA LEU A 18 21.57 -19.81 -4.63
C LEU A 18 22.62 -19.47 -5.67
N SER A 19 23.51 -18.52 -5.33
CA SER A 19 24.69 -18.16 -6.13
C SER A 19 25.82 -19.21 -6.03
N LEU A 20 25.46 -20.49 -6.16
CA LEU A 20 26.32 -21.67 -5.98
C LEU A 20 25.79 -22.85 -6.79
N GLY A 21 26.63 -23.87 -7.00
CA GLY A 21 26.19 -25.10 -7.66
C GLY A 21 27.21 -26.24 -7.58
N GLY A 22 26.70 -27.47 -7.65
CA GLY A 22 27.48 -28.71 -7.69
C GLY A 22 27.36 -29.43 -9.04
N SER A 23 28.27 -30.36 -9.33
CA SER A 23 28.30 -31.09 -10.61
C SER A 23 27.30 -32.25 -10.70
N VAL A 24 26.65 -32.63 -9.60
CA VAL A 24 25.78 -33.81 -9.53
C VAL A 24 24.50 -33.47 -8.77
N GLU A 25 23.39 -34.01 -9.25
CA GLU A 25 22.14 -33.99 -8.49
C GLU A 25 22.27 -34.86 -7.24
N SER A 26 21.70 -34.42 -6.12
CA SER A 26 21.56 -35.28 -4.95
C SER A 26 20.12 -35.28 -4.48
N THR A 27 19.59 -36.46 -4.14
CA THR A 27 18.22 -36.62 -3.65
C THR A 27 17.91 -35.70 -2.47
N SER A 28 18.89 -35.51 -1.58
CA SER A 28 18.75 -34.61 -0.43
C SER A 28 18.59 -33.14 -0.84
N LEU A 29 19.27 -32.70 -1.91
CA LEU A 29 19.14 -31.35 -2.43
C LEU A 29 17.82 -31.16 -3.15
N THR A 30 17.45 -32.09 -4.04
CA THR A 30 16.19 -32.05 -4.79
C THR A 30 14.99 -32.04 -3.83
N SER A 31 15.01 -32.88 -2.79
CA SER A 31 13.99 -32.86 -1.73
C SER A 31 13.92 -31.53 -0.97
N ALA A 32 15.05 -30.86 -0.75
CA ALA A 32 15.06 -29.56 -0.08
C ALA A 32 14.54 -28.43 -0.98
N VAL A 33 14.85 -28.47 -2.28
CA VAL A 33 14.30 -27.51 -3.26
C VAL A 33 12.78 -27.70 -3.39
N GLN A 34 12.32 -28.94 -3.55
CA GLN A 34 10.88 -29.24 -3.58
C GLN A 34 10.18 -28.74 -2.32
N TYR A 35 10.74 -28.99 -1.14
CA TYR A 35 10.20 -28.51 0.12
C TYR A 35 10.03 -26.98 0.16
N ALA A 36 10.99 -26.22 -0.38
CA ALA A 36 10.88 -24.77 -0.47
C ALA A 36 9.80 -24.33 -1.45
N VAL A 37 9.71 -24.98 -2.62
CA VAL A 37 8.68 -24.70 -3.63
C VAL A 37 7.28 -25.01 -3.10
N ASP A 38 7.08 -26.12 -2.40
CA ASP A 38 5.81 -26.51 -1.77
C ASP A 38 5.36 -25.49 -0.71
N LYS A 39 6.31 -24.78 -0.09
CA LYS A 39 6.05 -23.67 0.83
C LYS A 39 5.80 -22.33 0.12
N GLY A 40 5.74 -22.31 -1.20
CA GLY A 40 5.53 -21.09 -1.99
C GLY A 40 6.77 -20.19 -2.09
N VAL A 41 7.96 -20.73 -1.89
CA VAL A 41 9.23 -20.00 -2.01
C VAL A 41 9.74 -20.09 -3.44
N LEU A 42 10.12 -18.96 -4.04
CA LEU A 42 10.82 -18.94 -5.33
C LEU A 42 12.31 -19.24 -5.09
N VAL A 43 12.84 -20.30 -5.72
CA VAL A 43 14.25 -20.66 -5.62
C VAL A 43 14.98 -20.23 -6.89
N VAL A 44 15.94 -19.32 -6.77
CA VAL A 44 16.73 -18.77 -7.88
C VAL A 44 18.15 -19.31 -7.79
N ALA A 45 18.72 -19.82 -8.88
CA ALA A 45 20.04 -20.45 -8.88
C ALA A 45 20.93 -19.97 -10.03
N ALA A 46 22.22 -19.81 -9.74
CA ALA A 46 23.23 -19.47 -10.74
C ALA A 46 23.52 -20.66 -11.66
N SER A 47 23.49 -20.44 -12.97
CA SER A 47 23.65 -21.51 -13.97
C SER A 47 25.05 -22.12 -14.05
N GLY A 48 26.08 -21.40 -13.59
CA GLY A 48 27.47 -21.87 -13.56
C GLY A 48 28.43 -21.00 -14.37
N ASN A 49 29.72 -21.12 -14.06
CA ASN A 49 30.81 -20.32 -14.66
C ASN A 49 31.87 -21.18 -15.36
N GLY A 50 31.46 -22.33 -15.90
CA GLY A 50 32.33 -23.34 -16.51
C GLY A 50 32.56 -23.20 -18.01
N PHE A 51 32.22 -22.06 -18.63
CA PHE A 51 32.18 -21.84 -20.08
C PHE A 51 31.05 -22.61 -20.79
N ALA A 52 30.87 -22.32 -22.08
CA ALA A 52 29.71 -22.72 -22.88
C ALA A 52 29.43 -24.24 -22.84
N ASP A 53 30.46 -25.08 -22.91
CA ASP A 53 30.34 -26.52 -23.07
C ASP A 53 30.38 -27.30 -21.74
N ALA A 54 30.44 -26.61 -20.59
CA ALA A 54 30.46 -27.29 -19.30
C ALA A 54 29.10 -27.88 -18.93
N ALA A 55 29.16 -29.03 -18.26
CA ALA A 55 27.97 -29.74 -17.80
C ALA A 55 27.11 -28.89 -16.83
N PRO A 56 25.78 -29.07 -16.83
CA PRO A 56 24.86 -28.33 -15.97
C PRO A 56 25.23 -28.39 -14.48
N LYS A 57 24.91 -27.31 -13.75
CA LYS A 57 25.11 -27.24 -12.30
C LYS A 57 23.81 -27.42 -11.53
N TRP A 58 23.87 -28.17 -10.45
CA TRP A 58 22.75 -28.39 -9.54
C TRP A 58 22.81 -27.43 -8.36
N PRO A 59 21.70 -26.78 -7.98
CA PRO A 59 20.33 -27.11 -8.35
C PRO A 59 19.80 -26.34 -9.56
N ALA A 60 20.58 -25.46 -10.22
CA ALA A 60 20.09 -24.68 -11.36
C ALA A 60 19.53 -25.55 -12.50
N ALA A 61 20.06 -26.76 -12.68
CA ALA A 61 19.54 -27.74 -13.64
C ALA A 61 18.19 -28.37 -13.25
N SER A 62 17.66 -28.10 -12.05
CA SER A 62 16.34 -28.58 -11.62
C SER A 62 15.25 -27.64 -12.12
N ASP A 63 14.20 -28.19 -12.73
CA ASP A 63 13.01 -27.45 -13.18
C ASP A 63 12.30 -26.70 -12.03
N LEU A 64 12.50 -27.13 -10.78
CA LEU A 64 11.97 -26.48 -9.59
C LEU A 64 12.69 -25.17 -9.24
N THR A 65 13.84 -24.90 -9.86
CA THR A 65 14.57 -23.65 -9.69
C THR A 65 14.41 -22.74 -10.91
N LEU A 66 14.64 -21.45 -10.71
CA LEU A 66 14.79 -20.46 -11.76
C LEU A 66 16.29 -20.27 -12.05
N ALA A 67 16.77 -20.87 -13.14
CA ALA A 67 18.18 -20.89 -13.54
C ALA A 67 18.58 -19.61 -14.28
N VAL A 68 19.60 -18.93 -13.79
CA VAL A 68 19.98 -17.61 -14.28
C VAL A 68 21.36 -17.63 -14.95
N THR A 69 21.41 -17.17 -16.20
CA THR A 69 22.66 -16.91 -16.95
C THR A 69 23.07 -15.44 -16.89
N SER A 70 24.29 -15.14 -17.36
CA SER A 70 24.93 -13.83 -17.17
C SER A 70 25.09 -13.08 -18.49
N THR A 71 24.76 -11.79 -18.48
CA THR A 71 25.08 -10.85 -19.57
C THR A 71 26.06 -9.76 -19.14
N ASP A 72 26.72 -9.17 -20.13
CA ASP A 72 27.45 -7.91 -19.99
C ASP A 72 26.58 -6.69 -20.31
N ILE A 73 27.18 -5.50 -20.23
CA ILE A 73 26.50 -4.21 -20.47
C ILE A 73 26.01 -4.06 -21.92
N ASN A 74 26.58 -4.81 -22.87
CA ASN A 74 26.20 -4.82 -24.27
C ASN A 74 25.22 -5.96 -24.60
N ASN A 75 24.66 -6.61 -23.57
CA ASN A 75 23.79 -7.78 -23.68
C ASN A 75 24.44 -9.02 -24.32
N ASN A 76 25.77 -9.08 -24.36
CA ASN A 76 26.45 -10.32 -24.73
C ASN A 76 26.45 -11.27 -23.54
N VAL A 77 26.40 -12.58 -23.82
CA VAL A 77 26.58 -13.59 -22.77
C VAL A 77 28.00 -13.50 -22.20
N GLY A 78 28.13 -13.59 -20.88
CA GLY A 78 29.43 -13.65 -20.23
C GLY A 78 30.22 -14.86 -20.73
N VAL A 79 31.48 -14.68 -21.11
CA VAL A 79 32.32 -15.76 -21.68
C VAL A 79 32.40 -17.01 -20.78
N PHE A 80 32.31 -16.82 -19.46
CA PHE A 80 32.33 -17.89 -18.46
C PHE A 80 30.99 -18.61 -18.31
N ALA A 81 29.88 -18.04 -18.78
CA ALA A 81 28.55 -18.57 -18.50
C ALA A 81 28.32 -19.91 -19.21
N GLN A 82 27.76 -20.86 -18.48
CA GLN A 82 27.35 -22.14 -19.03
C GLN A 82 26.11 -21.99 -19.92
N ARG A 83 25.96 -22.91 -20.87
CA ARG A 83 24.81 -22.98 -21.77
C ARG A 83 24.11 -24.32 -21.63
N GLY A 84 22.82 -24.35 -21.93
CA GLY A 84 22.04 -25.58 -21.99
C GLY A 84 20.54 -25.34 -21.88
N ASP A 85 19.76 -26.38 -22.15
CA ASP A 85 18.30 -26.33 -22.13
C ASP A 85 17.71 -26.05 -20.73
N TYR A 86 18.53 -26.04 -19.68
CA TYR A 86 18.11 -25.73 -18.31
C TYR A 86 18.13 -24.24 -17.98
N ILE A 87 18.65 -23.38 -18.86
CA ILE A 87 18.69 -21.92 -18.62
C ILE A 87 17.29 -21.34 -18.77
N ASP A 88 16.80 -20.65 -17.75
CA ASP A 88 15.47 -20.03 -17.77
C ASP A 88 15.53 -18.58 -18.25
N ILE A 89 16.42 -17.76 -17.70
CA ILE A 89 16.45 -16.30 -17.92
C ILE A 89 17.87 -15.74 -17.77
N ALA A 90 18.13 -14.60 -18.40
CA ALA A 90 19.40 -13.87 -18.32
C ALA A 90 19.29 -12.60 -17.46
N ALA A 91 20.39 -12.26 -16.77
CA ALA A 91 20.50 -11.01 -16.02
C ALA A 91 21.96 -10.48 -16.02
N PRO A 92 22.18 -9.19 -15.73
CA PRO A 92 23.52 -8.62 -15.65
C PRO A 92 24.41 -9.36 -14.63
N GLY A 93 25.58 -9.78 -15.09
CA GLY A 93 26.54 -10.53 -14.25
C GLY A 93 28.01 -10.29 -14.57
N VAL A 94 28.32 -9.38 -15.50
CA VAL A 94 29.69 -8.95 -15.82
C VAL A 94 29.94 -7.54 -15.28
N ASN A 95 31.07 -7.34 -14.58
CA ASN A 95 31.51 -6.09 -13.95
C ASN A 95 30.48 -5.49 -12.99
N ILE A 96 29.83 -6.34 -12.17
CA ILE A 96 28.80 -5.91 -11.23
C ILE A 96 29.47 -5.42 -9.94
N LEU A 97 29.41 -4.11 -9.72
CA LEU A 97 29.86 -3.47 -8.48
C LEU A 97 28.87 -3.74 -7.35
N SER A 98 29.36 -4.31 -6.25
CA SER A 98 28.55 -4.50 -5.04
C SER A 98 29.39 -4.36 -3.78
N THR A 99 28.73 -4.46 -2.63
CA THR A 99 29.38 -4.44 -1.31
C THR A 99 30.27 -5.65 -1.13
N ALA A 100 31.44 -5.44 -0.55
CA ALA A 100 32.38 -6.48 -0.14
C ALA A 100 32.95 -6.15 1.24
N LEU A 101 33.53 -7.13 1.92
CA LEU A 101 34.25 -6.85 3.17
C LEU A 101 35.34 -5.80 2.90
N GLY A 102 35.29 -4.69 3.63
CA GLY A 102 36.22 -3.58 3.46
C GLY A 102 35.87 -2.56 2.35
N GLY A 103 34.70 -2.63 1.72
CA GLY A 103 34.24 -1.60 0.77
C GLY A 103 33.37 -2.13 -0.35
N TYR A 104 33.76 -1.85 -1.60
CA TYR A 104 33.03 -2.25 -2.80
C TYR A 104 33.97 -2.97 -3.77
N LYS A 105 33.43 -3.95 -4.51
CA LYS A 105 34.18 -4.69 -5.52
C LYS A 105 33.31 -5.03 -6.72
N ALA A 106 33.86 -4.87 -7.91
CA ALA A 106 33.25 -5.38 -9.14
C ALA A 106 33.60 -6.86 -9.33
N LEU A 107 32.60 -7.69 -9.60
CA LEU A 107 32.76 -9.12 -9.82
C LEU A 107 32.04 -9.58 -11.09
N ASN A 108 32.47 -10.75 -11.57
CA ASN A 108 31.91 -11.42 -12.73
C ASN A 108 31.36 -12.80 -12.30
N GLY A 109 30.16 -13.14 -12.73
CA GLY A 109 29.61 -14.48 -12.51
C GLY A 109 28.09 -14.54 -12.64
N THR A 110 27.59 -15.72 -13.01
CA THR A 110 26.15 -16.05 -12.93
C THR A 110 25.62 -15.96 -11.51
N SER A 111 26.51 -16.03 -10.51
CA SER A 111 26.25 -15.70 -9.11
C SER A 111 25.66 -14.29 -8.92
N MET A 112 26.15 -13.29 -9.66
CA MET A 112 25.66 -11.91 -9.60
C MET A 112 24.29 -11.79 -10.28
N SER A 113 24.12 -12.47 -11.42
CA SER A 113 22.85 -12.52 -12.13
C SER A 113 21.73 -13.16 -11.29
N ALA A 114 22.01 -14.26 -10.59
CA ALA A 114 21.05 -14.90 -9.69
C ALA A 114 20.59 -13.96 -8.56
N ALA A 115 21.51 -13.17 -7.99
CA ALA A 115 21.17 -12.16 -7.00
C ALA A 115 20.31 -11.04 -7.60
N TYR A 116 20.58 -10.63 -8.84
CA TYR A 116 19.78 -9.65 -9.57
C TYR A 116 18.32 -10.10 -9.75
N ILE A 117 18.11 -11.34 -10.20
CA ILE A 117 16.77 -11.94 -10.35
C ILE A 117 16.07 -12.11 -9.00
N SER A 118 16.81 -12.49 -7.95
CA SER A 118 16.26 -12.59 -6.60
C SER A 118 15.75 -11.23 -6.08
N GLY A 119 16.49 -10.15 -6.36
CA GLY A 119 16.05 -8.78 -6.08
C GLY A 119 14.82 -8.37 -6.90
N ALA A 120 14.81 -8.68 -8.19
CA ALA A 120 13.66 -8.44 -9.06
C ALA A 120 12.39 -9.13 -8.54
N ALA A 121 12.48 -10.41 -8.16
CA ALA A 121 11.37 -11.15 -7.56
C ALA A 121 10.90 -10.52 -6.24
N ALA A 122 11.83 -10.08 -5.37
CA ALA A 122 11.49 -9.41 -4.12
C ALA A 122 10.71 -8.11 -4.33
N LEU A 123 11.05 -7.33 -5.38
CA LEU A 123 10.29 -6.13 -5.74
C LEU A 123 8.86 -6.46 -6.16
N LEU A 124 8.65 -7.53 -6.94
CA LEU A 124 7.30 -7.97 -7.34
C LEU A 124 6.48 -8.47 -6.14
N PHE A 125 7.10 -9.24 -5.23
CA PHE A 125 6.45 -9.66 -3.98
C PHE A 125 6.07 -8.47 -3.09
N SER A 126 6.90 -7.42 -3.05
CA SER A 126 6.61 -6.20 -2.29
C SER A 126 5.42 -5.43 -2.88
N ALA A 127 5.37 -5.33 -4.21
CA ALA A 127 4.32 -4.59 -4.91
C ALA A 127 2.94 -5.28 -4.86
N GLN A 128 2.92 -6.61 -4.81
CA GLN A 128 1.70 -7.39 -4.61
C GLN A 128 1.95 -8.51 -3.59
N PRO A 129 1.72 -8.27 -2.29
CA PRO A 129 2.03 -9.25 -1.24
C PRO A 129 1.34 -10.61 -1.41
N THR A 130 0.18 -10.64 -2.06
CA THR A 130 -0.64 -11.84 -2.29
C THR A 130 -0.23 -12.67 -3.51
N ILE A 131 0.69 -12.19 -4.34
CA ILE A 131 1.14 -12.93 -5.54
C ILE A 131 1.86 -14.23 -5.14
N THR A 132 1.65 -15.31 -5.87
CA THR A 132 2.36 -16.58 -5.62
C THR A 132 3.77 -16.58 -6.24
N SER A 133 4.68 -17.43 -5.75
CA SER A 133 6.01 -17.61 -6.36
C SER A 133 5.93 -18.06 -7.82
N ALA A 134 4.98 -18.94 -8.15
CA ALA A 134 4.72 -19.39 -9.51
C ALA A 134 4.32 -18.24 -10.45
N GLN A 135 3.45 -17.34 -10.00
CA GLN A 135 3.07 -16.15 -10.77
C GLN A 135 4.23 -15.16 -10.92
N VAL A 136 5.08 -14.99 -9.90
CA VAL A 136 6.30 -14.17 -10.03
C VAL A 136 7.26 -14.77 -11.05
N ARG A 137 7.48 -16.10 -11.02
CA ARG A 137 8.28 -16.81 -12.03
C ARG A 137 7.71 -16.57 -13.43
N ASP A 138 6.40 -16.79 -13.62
CA ASP A 138 5.73 -16.61 -14.91
C ASP A 138 5.88 -15.18 -15.44
N ILE A 139 5.62 -14.17 -14.60
CA ILE A 139 5.79 -12.75 -14.97
C ILE A 139 7.23 -12.49 -15.43
N LEU A 140 8.23 -12.87 -14.63
CA LEU A 140 9.64 -12.63 -14.97
C LEU A 140 10.02 -13.24 -16.32
N LEU A 141 9.57 -14.47 -16.58
CA LEU A 141 9.90 -15.20 -17.81
C LEU A 141 9.22 -14.60 -19.04
N ARG A 142 7.90 -14.39 -18.99
CA ARG A 142 7.15 -13.95 -20.19
C ARG A 142 7.38 -12.48 -20.57
N THR A 143 7.89 -11.68 -19.63
CA THR A 143 8.18 -10.26 -19.89
C THR A 143 9.64 -9.98 -20.19
N ALA A 144 10.51 -10.99 -20.16
CA ALA A 144 11.92 -10.82 -20.51
C ALA A 144 12.07 -10.27 -21.93
N THR A 145 13.10 -9.45 -22.13
CA THR A 145 13.49 -8.99 -23.45
C THR A 145 14.28 -10.09 -24.13
N ASP A 146 13.71 -10.69 -25.17
CA ASP A 146 14.34 -11.76 -25.94
C ASP A 146 15.75 -11.37 -26.44
N LEU A 147 16.70 -12.28 -26.31
CA LEU A 147 18.10 -12.13 -26.71
C LEU A 147 18.57 -13.41 -27.40
N GLY A 148 19.42 -13.27 -28.41
CA GLY A 148 19.96 -14.42 -29.14
C GLY A 148 19.03 -14.89 -30.24
N THR A 149 18.68 -16.17 -30.23
CA THR A 149 17.75 -16.74 -31.22
C THR A 149 16.33 -16.45 -30.78
N ALA A 150 15.45 -16.07 -31.71
CA ALA A 150 14.07 -15.75 -31.38
C ALA A 150 13.38 -16.87 -30.57
N GLY A 151 12.81 -16.50 -29.42
CA GLY A 151 12.22 -17.43 -28.47
C GLY A 151 13.21 -17.97 -27.45
N ARG A 152 12.85 -19.08 -26.79
CA ARG A 152 13.72 -19.67 -25.77
C ARG A 152 14.95 -20.33 -26.40
N ASP A 153 16.14 -19.97 -25.95
CA ASP A 153 17.40 -20.59 -26.38
C ASP A 153 18.28 -21.08 -25.22
N THR A 154 19.34 -21.83 -25.54
CA THR A 154 20.24 -22.43 -24.55
C THR A 154 21.24 -21.46 -23.93
N THR A 155 21.30 -20.23 -24.42
CA THR A 155 22.30 -19.22 -24.02
C THR A 155 21.70 -18.21 -23.06
N PHE A 156 20.50 -17.71 -23.36
CA PHE A 156 19.80 -16.65 -22.63
C PHE A 156 18.50 -17.14 -21.99
N GLY A 157 18.08 -18.38 -22.23
CA GLY A 157 16.75 -18.83 -21.84
C GLY A 157 15.71 -18.03 -22.61
N VAL A 158 14.77 -17.41 -21.91
CA VAL A 158 13.75 -16.52 -22.52
C VAL A 158 14.23 -15.07 -22.74
N GLY A 159 15.49 -14.76 -22.42
CA GLY A 159 16.08 -13.44 -22.62
C GLY A 159 16.43 -12.69 -21.34
N LEU A 160 16.70 -11.40 -21.46
CA LEU A 160 17.12 -10.52 -20.37
C LEU A 160 15.93 -10.07 -19.51
N VAL A 161 16.07 -10.14 -18.19
CA VAL A 161 15.07 -9.60 -17.26
C VAL A 161 14.68 -8.15 -17.57
N ASN A 162 13.38 -7.88 -17.62
CA ASN A 162 12.83 -6.56 -17.91
C ASN A 162 11.83 -6.17 -16.81
N LEU A 163 12.33 -5.47 -15.77
CA LEU A 163 11.50 -5.05 -14.64
C LEU A 163 10.34 -4.12 -15.04
N PRO A 164 10.51 -3.11 -15.90
CA PRO A 164 9.38 -2.30 -16.37
C PRO A 164 8.24 -3.13 -16.98
N ALA A 165 8.57 -4.08 -17.86
CA ALA A 165 7.57 -4.97 -18.45
C ALA A 165 6.95 -5.92 -17.41
N ALA A 166 7.76 -6.45 -16.48
CA ALA A 166 7.29 -7.28 -15.38
C ALA A 166 6.29 -6.55 -14.48
N PHE A 167 6.54 -5.28 -14.15
CA PHE A 167 5.62 -4.44 -13.36
C PHE A 167 4.35 -4.09 -14.13
N ALA A 168 4.46 -3.76 -15.42
CA ALA A 168 3.30 -3.51 -16.27
C ALA A 168 2.37 -4.74 -16.28
N GLU A 169 2.95 -5.93 -16.41
CA GLU A 169 2.22 -7.18 -16.43
C GLU A 169 1.68 -7.58 -15.05
N LEU A 170 2.43 -7.29 -13.98
CA LEU A 170 1.94 -7.44 -12.60
C LEU A 170 0.67 -6.61 -12.39
N PHE A 171 0.67 -5.34 -12.78
CA PHE A 171 -0.49 -4.46 -12.62
C PHE A 171 -1.64 -4.80 -13.59
N ARG A 172 -1.35 -5.45 -14.71
CA ARG A 172 -2.38 -6.02 -15.58
C ARG A 172 -3.10 -7.19 -14.91
N LEU A 173 -2.36 -8.10 -14.27
CA LEU A 173 -2.92 -9.26 -13.56
C LEU A 173 -3.56 -8.90 -12.21
N PHE A 174 -2.95 -7.97 -11.50
CA PHE A 174 -3.35 -7.51 -10.19
C PHE A 174 -3.49 -5.98 -10.20
N PRO A 175 -4.60 -5.46 -10.75
CA PRO A 175 -4.85 -4.03 -10.75
C PRO A 175 -4.77 -3.50 -9.32
N PRO A 176 -4.00 -2.44 -9.05
CA PRO A 176 -3.93 -1.88 -7.71
C PRO A 176 -5.33 -1.45 -7.26
N SER A 177 -5.79 -1.97 -6.13
CA SER A 177 -7.04 -1.56 -5.50
C SER A 177 -6.82 -0.20 -4.85
N VAL A 178 -7.09 0.87 -5.61
CA VAL A 178 -7.10 2.22 -5.05
C VAL A 178 -8.38 2.36 -4.26
N THR A 179 -8.29 2.16 -2.95
CA THR A 179 -9.37 2.54 -2.04
C THR A 179 -9.10 3.99 -1.63
N PRO A 180 -9.80 4.98 -2.21
CA PRO A 180 -9.72 6.34 -1.69
C PRO A 180 -10.18 6.34 -0.23
N THR A 181 -9.39 6.99 0.61
CA THR A 181 -9.71 7.25 2.01
C THR A 181 -9.75 8.75 2.23
N PHE A 182 -10.18 9.18 3.41
CA PHE A 182 -10.12 10.58 3.80
C PHE A 182 -10.00 10.69 5.32
N ILE A 183 -9.60 11.86 5.77
CA ILE A 183 -9.69 12.30 7.17
C ILE A 183 -10.61 13.52 7.19
N SER A 184 -11.66 13.48 8.03
CA SER A 184 -12.55 14.62 8.30
C SER A 184 -12.97 14.59 9.76
N SER A 185 -13.04 15.76 10.39
CA SER A 185 -13.63 15.96 11.71
C SER A 185 -15.16 15.99 11.69
N GLY A 186 -15.77 16.17 10.51
CA GLY A 186 -17.22 16.32 10.37
C GLY A 186 -17.73 17.68 10.84
N HIS A 187 -16.90 18.72 10.83
CA HIS A 187 -17.28 20.06 11.25
C HIS A 187 -17.26 21.03 10.07
N ILE A 188 -18.29 21.89 10.00
CA ILE A 188 -18.33 22.95 9.01
C ILE A 188 -17.20 23.96 9.24
N GLY A 189 -16.38 24.18 8.21
CA GLY A 189 -15.25 25.11 8.21
C GLY A 189 -13.88 24.42 8.36
N ASP A 190 -13.86 23.15 8.77
CA ASP A 190 -12.65 22.34 8.83
C ASP A 190 -12.25 21.82 7.42
N VAL A 191 -11.00 21.37 7.30
CA VAL A 191 -10.46 20.81 6.04
C VAL A 191 -10.58 19.29 6.08
N ALA A 192 -11.36 18.73 5.16
CA ALA A 192 -11.34 17.31 4.86
C ALA A 192 -10.17 17.02 3.90
N VAL A 193 -9.42 15.96 4.17
CA VAL A 193 -8.22 15.58 3.41
C VAL A 193 -8.44 14.20 2.80
N GLY A 194 -8.51 14.14 1.47
CA GLY A 194 -8.55 12.89 0.71
C GLY A 194 -7.17 12.24 0.67
N SER A 195 -7.14 10.92 0.55
CA SER A 195 -5.91 10.13 0.41
C SER A 195 -6.13 8.92 -0.49
N THR A 196 -5.05 8.46 -1.09
CA THR A 196 -5.01 7.28 -1.97
C THR A 196 -3.79 6.46 -1.61
N MET A 197 -3.95 5.15 -1.43
CA MET A 197 -2.84 4.27 -1.07
C MET A 197 -1.73 4.17 -2.13
N THR A 198 -1.97 4.64 -3.35
CA THR A 198 -0.99 4.61 -4.44
C THR A 198 -0.77 6.03 -4.95
N ALA A 199 0.49 6.46 -4.98
CA ALA A 199 0.91 7.67 -5.69
C ALA A 199 0.88 7.42 -7.20
N ALA A 200 -0.30 7.16 -7.76
CA ALA A 200 -0.46 7.26 -9.20
C ALA A 200 -0.37 8.76 -9.54
N ALA A 201 0.73 9.17 -10.18
CA ALA A 201 0.77 10.48 -10.82
C ALA A 201 -0.38 10.53 -11.84
N ASN A 202 -1.18 11.61 -11.81
CA ASN A 202 -2.28 11.90 -12.75
C ASN A 202 -3.66 11.27 -12.45
N VAL A 203 -3.99 10.97 -11.19
CA VAL A 203 -5.36 10.61 -10.81
C VAL A 203 -6.27 11.84 -10.79
N LYS A 204 -7.43 11.78 -11.46
CA LYS A 204 -8.45 12.84 -11.31
C LYS A 204 -9.21 12.60 -10.02
N MET A 205 -9.29 13.62 -9.18
CA MET A 205 -9.93 13.55 -7.86
C MET A 205 -11.20 14.39 -7.87
N GLN A 206 -12.19 14.00 -7.06
CA GLN A 206 -13.43 14.75 -6.94
C GLN A 206 -14.11 14.46 -5.59
N TRP A 207 -14.56 15.52 -4.92
CA TRP A 207 -15.39 15.43 -3.71
C TRP A 207 -16.89 15.43 -4.03
N TYR A 208 -17.63 14.65 -3.27
CA TYR A 208 -19.08 14.51 -3.39
C TYR A 208 -19.75 14.83 -2.06
N ARG A 209 -20.98 15.33 -2.17
CA ARG A 209 -21.91 15.51 -1.06
C ARG A 209 -23.06 14.52 -1.21
N CYS A 210 -23.26 13.69 -0.20
CA CYS A 210 -24.26 12.63 -0.17
C CYS A 210 -25.31 12.88 0.92
N VAL A 211 -26.50 12.32 0.75
CA VAL A 211 -27.61 12.48 1.72
C VAL A 211 -27.75 11.28 2.66
N SER A 212 -27.14 10.14 2.35
CA SER A 212 -27.12 8.94 3.18
C SER A 212 -25.70 8.45 3.47
N GLN A 213 -25.56 7.64 4.52
CA GLN A 213 -24.31 6.97 4.85
C GLN A 213 -24.10 5.76 3.91
N GLY A 214 -22.87 5.50 3.49
CA GLY A 214 -22.57 4.35 2.62
C GLY A 214 -21.12 3.90 2.68
N ALA A 215 -20.90 2.60 2.41
CA ALA A 215 -19.58 1.99 2.29
C ALA A 215 -18.87 2.40 0.99
N ALA A 216 -17.58 2.05 0.88
CA ALA A 216 -16.81 2.26 -0.37
C ALA A 216 -17.53 1.65 -1.58
N ALA A 217 -17.37 2.25 -2.76
CA ALA A 217 -18.07 1.83 -3.97
C ALA A 217 -17.21 2.04 -5.23
N THR A 218 -17.53 1.31 -6.30
CA THR A 218 -16.90 1.41 -7.63
C THR A 218 -17.77 2.15 -8.66
N GLU A 219 -18.94 2.63 -8.23
CA GLU A 219 -19.87 3.42 -9.04
C GLU A 219 -20.37 4.61 -8.22
N LYS A 220 -20.74 5.70 -8.91
CA LYS A 220 -21.24 6.91 -8.24
C LYS A 220 -22.61 6.60 -7.60
N PRO A 221 -22.75 6.69 -6.26
CA PRO A 221 -24.05 6.50 -5.64
C PRO A 221 -25.07 7.53 -6.16
N ALA A 222 -26.33 7.10 -6.26
CA ALA A 222 -27.43 7.93 -6.77
C ALA A 222 -27.70 9.15 -5.86
N ASP A 223 -27.44 9.01 -4.56
CA ASP A 223 -27.69 10.01 -3.54
C ASP A 223 -26.53 11.01 -3.35
N CYS A 224 -25.44 10.83 -4.10
CA CYS A 224 -24.25 11.66 -4.09
C CYS A 224 -24.20 12.62 -5.30
N VAL A 225 -23.92 13.89 -5.02
CA VAL A 225 -23.78 14.98 -6.00
C VAL A 225 -22.37 15.56 -5.93
N GLU A 226 -21.79 15.87 -7.08
CA GLU A 226 -20.46 16.48 -7.17
C GLU A 226 -20.43 17.87 -6.55
N ILE A 227 -19.39 18.13 -5.78
CA ILE A 227 -19.08 19.48 -5.31
C ILE A 227 -18.23 20.14 -6.39
N LYS A 228 -18.84 21.07 -7.13
CA LYS A 228 -18.19 21.76 -8.25
C LYS A 228 -16.83 22.32 -7.85
N ASN A 229 -15.81 22.04 -8.67
CA ASN A 229 -14.41 22.45 -8.51
C ASN A 229 -13.66 21.88 -7.29
N ALA A 230 -14.27 20.99 -6.50
CA ALA A 230 -13.60 20.32 -5.39
C ALA A 230 -12.79 19.11 -5.88
N VAL A 231 -11.71 19.39 -6.61
CA VAL A 231 -10.84 18.40 -7.28
C VAL A 231 -9.46 18.27 -6.65
N ALA A 232 -9.22 18.97 -5.54
CA ALA A 232 -7.98 18.87 -4.76
C ALA A 232 -8.12 17.84 -3.63
N LEU A 233 -6.99 17.36 -3.11
CA LEU A 233 -6.96 16.51 -1.91
C LEU A 233 -7.62 17.21 -0.72
N ASN A 234 -7.41 18.51 -0.57
CA ASN A 234 -7.97 19.29 0.52
C ASN A 234 -9.27 19.94 0.08
N TYR A 235 -10.33 19.74 0.89
CA TYR A 235 -11.60 20.39 0.71
C TYR A 235 -12.05 21.05 2.01
N GLN A 236 -12.19 22.38 2.00
CA GLN A 236 -12.74 23.10 3.15
C GLN A 236 -14.26 23.05 3.10
N THR A 237 -14.87 22.47 4.12
CA THR A 237 -16.32 22.27 4.18
C THR A 237 -17.04 23.61 4.35
N THR A 238 -18.21 23.75 3.72
CA THR A 238 -19.00 24.97 3.77
C THR A 238 -20.37 24.71 4.35
N VAL A 239 -21.13 25.78 4.61
CA VAL A 239 -22.51 25.67 5.11
C VAL A 239 -23.44 24.84 4.22
N ARG A 240 -23.07 24.60 2.95
CA ARG A 240 -23.82 23.77 2.02
C ARG A 240 -23.70 22.27 2.33
N GLU A 241 -22.69 21.86 3.07
CA GLU A 241 -22.43 20.50 3.52
C GLU A 241 -23.20 20.15 4.81
N LEU A 242 -23.84 21.12 5.44
CA LEU A 242 -24.51 20.91 6.72
C LEU A 242 -25.53 19.76 6.66
N ARG A 243 -25.41 18.81 7.60
CA ARG A 243 -26.21 17.57 7.70
C ARG A 243 -26.07 16.65 6.49
N LYS A 244 -24.97 16.74 5.77
CA LYS A 244 -24.64 15.87 4.65
C LYS A 244 -23.41 15.05 4.98
N PHE A 245 -23.19 14.05 4.16
CA PHE A 245 -21.99 13.23 4.21
C PHE A 245 -21.06 13.66 3.07
N LEU A 246 -19.76 13.65 3.30
CA LEU A 246 -18.79 13.78 2.22
C LEU A 246 -18.28 12.42 1.78
N ARG A 247 -17.83 12.39 0.54
CA ARG A 247 -17.17 11.25 -0.06
C ARG A 247 -16.08 11.75 -1.00
N PHE A 248 -14.94 11.07 -0.98
CA PHE A 248 -13.81 11.36 -1.85
C PHE A 248 -13.74 10.29 -2.94
N SER A 249 -13.53 10.71 -4.19
CA SER A 249 -13.39 9.78 -5.30
C SER A 249 -12.11 10.01 -6.07
N VAL A 250 -11.70 8.96 -6.76
CA VAL A 250 -10.59 8.95 -7.68
C VAL A 250 -10.95 8.23 -8.96
N LEU A 251 -10.64 8.85 -10.10
CA LEU A 251 -10.81 8.26 -11.42
C LEU A 251 -9.45 7.77 -11.93
N LEU A 252 -9.42 6.48 -12.23
CA LEU A 252 -8.31 5.75 -12.82
C LEU A 252 -8.70 5.25 -14.22
N PRO A 253 -7.73 4.82 -15.05
CA PRO A 253 -8.05 4.14 -16.31
C PRO A 253 -8.95 2.91 -16.15
N THR A 254 -8.92 2.27 -14.98
CA THR A 254 -9.70 1.07 -14.64
C THR A 254 -11.12 1.38 -14.14
N GLY A 255 -11.45 2.64 -13.87
CA GLY A 255 -12.76 3.04 -13.34
C GLY A 255 -12.67 4.12 -12.25
N GLN A 256 -13.83 4.49 -11.73
CA GLN A 256 -13.95 5.47 -10.64
C GLN A 256 -14.19 4.75 -9.30
N PHE A 257 -13.42 5.11 -8.29
CA PHE A 257 -13.50 4.53 -6.96
C PHE A 257 -13.91 5.59 -5.95
N PHE A 258 -14.73 5.20 -4.98
CA PHE A 258 -15.31 6.08 -3.98
C PHE A 258 -15.03 5.59 -2.57
N SER A 259 -14.67 6.53 -1.70
CA SER A 259 -14.46 6.24 -0.29
C SER A 259 -15.78 5.87 0.38
N PRO A 260 -15.75 5.28 1.59
CA PRO A 260 -16.90 5.36 2.49
C PRO A 260 -17.33 6.82 2.71
N THR A 261 -18.53 7.04 3.22
CA THR A 261 -18.95 8.39 3.63
C THR A 261 -18.27 8.83 4.94
N THR A 262 -18.09 10.14 5.13
CA THR A 262 -17.72 10.74 6.42
C THR A 262 -18.76 10.44 7.52
N VAL A 263 -18.48 10.87 8.75
CA VAL A 263 -19.55 11.24 9.68
C VAL A 263 -20.35 12.41 9.12
N VAL A 264 -21.59 12.59 9.59
CA VAL A 264 -22.43 13.71 9.13
C VAL A 264 -21.80 15.05 9.51
N GLU A 265 -21.73 15.97 8.55
CA GLU A 265 -21.16 17.30 8.75
C GLU A 265 -22.06 18.14 9.66
N SER A 266 -21.51 18.54 10.80
CA SER A 266 -22.21 19.30 11.83
C SER A 266 -21.82 20.78 11.82
N GLY A 267 -22.82 21.64 11.90
CA GLY A 267 -22.62 23.07 12.08
C GLY A 267 -22.33 23.48 13.53
N VAL A 268 -22.45 22.55 14.48
CA VAL A 268 -22.13 22.78 15.90
C VAL A 268 -21.48 21.52 16.47
N TRP A 269 -20.36 21.69 17.19
CA TRP A 269 -19.57 20.58 17.73
C TRP A 269 -18.94 20.92 19.07
N ALA A 270 -18.49 19.89 19.79
CA ALA A 270 -17.73 20.06 21.02
C ALA A 270 -16.28 20.44 20.68
N LYS A 271 -15.76 21.48 21.34
CA LYS A 271 -14.33 21.86 21.28
C LYS A 271 -13.54 21.26 22.45
N ALA A 272 -14.15 21.24 23.63
CA ALA A 272 -13.52 20.72 24.83
C ALA A 272 -13.94 19.25 25.04
N PRO A 273 -12.99 18.31 25.09
CA PRO A 273 -13.29 16.91 25.35
C PRO A 273 -13.62 16.65 26.83
N SER A 274 -13.20 17.53 27.75
CA SER A 274 -13.47 17.46 29.19
C SER A 274 -13.27 18.84 29.85
N VAL A 275 -13.64 18.96 31.13
CA VAL A 275 -13.38 20.14 31.97
C VAL A 275 -12.89 19.73 33.36
N ALA A 276 -12.15 20.60 34.04
CA ALA A 276 -11.68 20.33 35.41
C ALA A 276 -12.79 20.48 36.46
N PRO A 277 -12.75 19.72 37.57
CA PRO A 277 -13.67 19.88 38.70
C PRO A 277 -13.73 21.33 39.20
N GLY A 278 -14.93 21.87 39.41
CA GLY A 278 -15.14 23.25 39.89
C GLY A 278 -14.80 24.35 38.88
N SER A 279 -14.30 24.02 37.68
CA SER A 279 -13.92 25.01 36.67
C SER A 279 -15.11 25.76 36.07
N ARG A 280 -14.84 26.97 35.58
CA ARG A 280 -15.82 27.82 34.87
C ARG A 280 -15.39 27.90 33.41
N THR A 281 -16.13 27.25 32.52
CA THR A 281 -15.80 27.18 31.10
C THR A 281 -16.81 27.96 30.27
N SER A 282 -16.33 28.84 29.38
CA SER A 282 -17.22 29.65 28.54
C SER A 282 -17.88 28.80 27.45
N PHE A 283 -19.05 29.21 26.98
CA PHE A 283 -19.75 28.50 25.90
C PHE A 283 -18.90 28.40 24.63
N ASN A 284 -18.13 29.43 24.30
CA ASN A 284 -17.26 29.48 23.11
C ASN A 284 -16.02 28.58 23.24
N ALA A 285 -15.58 28.32 24.48
CA ALA A 285 -14.49 27.37 24.76
C ALA A 285 -15.01 25.93 24.73
N LEU A 286 -16.26 25.70 25.12
CA LEU A 286 -16.90 24.37 25.08
C LEU A 286 -17.32 23.97 23.66
N ILE A 287 -17.82 24.92 22.87
CA ILE A 287 -18.55 24.64 21.63
C ILE A 287 -17.94 25.41 20.45
N GLY A 288 -17.79 24.71 19.32
CA GLY A 288 -17.57 25.29 18.01
C GLY A 288 -18.88 25.37 17.24
N THR A 289 -19.05 26.44 16.45
CA THR A 289 -20.22 26.62 15.60
C THR A 289 -19.85 27.42 14.36
N ALA A 290 -20.36 27.00 13.21
CA ALA A 290 -20.29 27.77 11.97
C ALA A 290 -21.39 28.86 11.89
N SER A 291 -22.41 28.79 12.74
CA SER A 291 -23.46 29.79 12.84
C SER A 291 -23.01 31.01 13.65
N LYS A 292 -23.30 32.22 13.14
CA LYS A 292 -23.12 33.50 13.84
C LYS A 292 -24.24 33.85 14.82
N GLY A 293 -25.15 32.91 15.08
CA GLY A 293 -26.30 33.11 15.94
C GLY A 293 -26.00 32.94 17.43
N THR A 294 -27.05 32.84 18.26
CA THR A 294 -26.91 32.78 19.72
C THR A 294 -26.77 31.34 20.22
N ILE A 295 -25.77 31.09 21.07
CA ILE A 295 -25.58 29.80 21.75
C ILE A 295 -26.38 29.78 23.05
N SER A 296 -27.12 28.70 23.26
CA SER A 296 -27.84 28.39 24.49
C SER A 296 -27.45 26.99 24.96
N ILE A 297 -27.10 26.86 26.24
CA ILE A 297 -26.77 25.58 26.87
C ILE A 297 -27.72 25.39 28.04
N ALA A 298 -28.27 24.19 28.21
CA ALA A 298 -29.03 23.79 29.37
C ALA A 298 -28.43 22.51 29.96
N SER A 299 -28.33 22.44 31.29
CA SER A 299 -28.00 21.18 31.95
C SER A 299 -29.22 20.28 31.96
N LEU A 300 -29.05 19.01 31.57
CA LEU A 300 -30.10 17.99 31.66
C LEU A 300 -30.00 17.18 32.96
N ASP A 301 -28.93 17.38 33.73
CA ASP A 301 -28.73 16.80 35.06
C ASP A 301 -28.31 17.87 36.08
N LYS A 302 -28.12 17.46 37.33
CA LYS A 302 -27.67 18.33 38.43
C LYS A 302 -26.15 18.40 38.56
N ASN A 303 -25.39 17.85 37.60
CA ASN A 303 -23.93 17.71 37.70
C ASN A 303 -23.18 18.94 37.18
N CYS A 304 -23.82 19.82 36.40
CA CYS A 304 -23.31 21.17 36.11
C CYS A 304 -24.32 22.24 36.47
N THR A 305 -23.80 23.41 36.82
CA THR A 305 -24.61 24.64 36.87
C THR A 305 -24.33 25.49 35.63
N VAL A 306 -25.38 25.80 34.86
CA VAL A 306 -25.27 26.73 33.73
C VAL A 306 -25.56 28.15 34.22
N LYS A 307 -24.60 29.06 34.05
CA LYS A 307 -24.73 30.50 34.30
C LYS A 307 -24.67 31.25 32.96
N PRO A 308 -25.00 32.56 32.89
CA PRO A 308 -24.90 33.31 31.66
C PRO A 308 -23.51 33.15 31.01
N LYS A 309 -23.47 32.58 29.79
CA LYS A 309 -22.28 32.34 28.96
C LYS A 309 -21.23 31.37 29.52
N VAL A 310 -21.43 30.75 30.68
CA VAL A 310 -20.46 29.82 31.29
C VAL A 310 -21.13 28.59 31.91
N VAL A 311 -20.47 27.45 31.83
CA VAL A 311 -20.84 26.23 32.55
C VAL A 311 -19.86 26.06 33.72
N VAL A 312 -20.39 25.74 34.90
CA VAL A 312 -19.61 25.45 36.10
C VAL A 312 -19.70 23.95 36.38
N ALA A 313 -18.56 23.27 36.34
CA ALA A 313 -18.46 21.83 36.61
C ALA A 313 -18.62 21.54 38.10
N SER A 314 -19.37 20.50 38.46
CA SER A 314 -19.40 19.99 39.84
C SER A 314 -18.02 19.47 40.27
N THR A 315 -17.73 19.57 41.56
CA THR A 315 -16.55 18.93 42.18
C THR A 315 -16.82 17.49 42.60
N ALA A 316 -18.08 17.05 42.60
CA ALA A 316 -18.53 15.76 43.12
C ALA A 316 -19.04 14.78 42.04
N SER A 317 -18.98 15.16 40.76
CA SER A 317 -19.40 14.32 39.62
C SER A 317 -18.26 14.10 38.65
N THR A 318 -18.30 12.98 37.94
CA THR A 318 -17.35 12.60 36.88
C THR A 318 -17.81 13.02 35.47
N GLY A 319 -19.01 13.59 35.34
CA GLY A 319 -19.53 14.03 34.05
C GLY A 319 -20.88 14.71 34.14
N CYS A 320 -21.27 15.33 33.02
CA CYS A 320 -22.46 16.19 32.95
C CYS A 320 -23.10 16.17 31.56
N LYS A 321 -24.42 16.05 31.51
CA LYS A 321 -25.21 15.97 30.29
C LYS A 321 -25.77 17.34 29.94
N LEU A 322 -25.31 17.91 28.84
CA LEU A 322 -25.68 19.25 28.38
C LEU A 322 -26.50 19.16 27.09
N LYS A 323 -27.63 19.86 27.04
CA LYS A 323 -28.35 20.16 25.80
C LYS A 323 -27.83 21.46 25.23
N ILE A 324 -27.25 21.40 24.05
CA ILE A 324 -26.72 22.57 23.34
C ILE A 324 -27.70 22.93 22.22
N SER A 325 -27.97 24.21 22.08
CA SER A 325 -28.79 24.76 21.01
C SER A 325 -28.16 26.03 20.50
N VAL A 326 -28.00 26.13 19.19
CA VAL A 326 -27.54 27.35 18.53
C VAL A 326 -28.70 27.88 17.71
N LYS A 327 -29.31 28.98 18.18
CA LYS A 327 -30.31 29.72 17.40
C LYS A 327 -29.56 30.34 16.25
N ALA A 328 -29.80 29.80 15.08
CA ALA A 328 -29.11 30.17 13.87
C ALA A 328 -29.39 31.62 13.42
N ALA A 329 -28.35 32.30 12.93
CA ALA A 329 -28.55 33.39 11.97
C ALA A 329 -28.82 32.79 10.59
N ALA A 330 -29.55 33.49 9.72
CA ALA A 330 -29.78 33.01 8.35
C ALA A 330 -28.43 32.65 7.66
N PRO A 331 -28.34 31.53 6.90
CA PRO A 331 -29.41 30.63 6.46
C PRO A 331 -29.61 29.35 7.33
N PHE A 332 -29.04 29.30 8.55
CA PHE A 332 -29.07 28.05 9.32
C PHE A 332 -30.45 27.81 9.99
N PRO A 333 -30.94 26.56 10.08
CA PRO A 333 -32.02 26.21 11.00
C PRO A 333 -31.48 26.13 12.44
N ALA A 334 -32.35 26.06 13.45
CA ALA A 334 -31.90 25.80 14.82
C ALA A 334 -31.12 24.47 14.86
N LEU A 335 -29.86 24.54 15.33
CA LEU A 335 -28.98 23.38 15.46
C LEU A 335 -28.91 23.00 16.93
N GLY A 336 -28.91 21.71 17.24
CA GLY A 336 -28.79 21.25 18.60
C GLY A 336 -28.37 19.79 18.69
N PHE A 337 -27.64 19.49 19.74
CA PHE A 337 -27.23 18.14 20.09
C PHE A 337 -27.10 18.03 21.60
N THR A 338 -27.02 16.80 22.09
CA THR A 338 -26.73 16.52 23.50
C THR A 338 -25.27 16.10 23.61
N MET A 339 -24.56 16.69 24.55
CA MET A 339 -23.16 16.39 24.85
C MET A 339 -23.06 15.77 26.24
N LEU A 340 -22.28 14.71 26.38
CA LEU A 340 -21.76 14.27 27.66
C LEU A 340 -20.40 14.91 27.82
N LEU A 341 -20.24 15.74 28.84
CA LEU A 341 -19.00 16.44 29.16
C LEU A 341 -18.35 15.77 30.38
N PRO A 342 -17.28 14.99 30.20
CA PRO A 342 -16.49 14.45 31.29
C PRO A 342 -15.92 15.56 32.17
N ILE A 343 -15.84 15.28 33.47
CA ILE A 343 -15.19 16.13 34.47
C ILE A 343 -13.98 15.36 35.00
N ASN A 344 -12.78 15.82 34.62
CA ASN A 344 -11.49 15.17 34.92
C ASN A 344 -10.51 16.15 35.53
#